data_AF-A0A660PAS4-F1
#
_entry.id   AF-A0A660PAS4-F1
#
_cell.length_a   1.000
_cell.length_b   1.000
_cell.length_c   1.000
_cell.angle_alpha   90.00
_cell.angle_beta   90.00
_cell.angle_gamma   90.00
#
_symmetry.space_group_name_H-M   'P 1'
#
loop_
_entity.id
_entity.type
_entity.pdbx_description
1 polymer ?
#
loop_
_entity_poly.entity_id
_entity_poly.type
_entity_poly.pdbx_seq_one_letter_code
_entity_poly.pdbx_strand_id
1 'polypeptide(L)'
;MFKDFPVQEYGIGIFYSAAPTNVPIVKGKILEIIKKLQTEEITDDDLQKTIEKAKRKHEANMRKNSYWLSQLVWLNQMQAKPEFATDFDKYLKMLNKKSIQEAFKKYYNTESYVNVWLKPEDKK
;
A
#
# COMPACT_ATOMS: atom_id res chain seq x y z
N MET A 1 27.03 -7.15 12.43
CA MET A 1 26.11 -7.03 11.28
C MET A 1 25.07 -5.98 11.67
N PHE A 2 24.70 -5.03 10.79
CA PHE A 2 23.76 -3.90 11.00
C PHE A 2 24.29 -2.57 11.59
N LYS A 3 25.40 -2.01 11.08
CA LYS A 3 25.79 -0.62 11.38
C LYS A 3 25.46 0.39 10.26
N ASP A 4 25.12 -0.10 9.07
CA ASP A 4 25.01 0.74 7.85
C ASP A 4 23.58 0.93 7.32
N PHE A 5 22.56 0.33 7.95
CA PHE A 5 21.15 0.53 7.56
C PHE A 5 20.39 1.27 8.67
N PRO A 6 19.55 2.27 8.33
CA PRO A 6 18.71 2.95 9.32
C PRO A 6 17.74 1.95 9.98
N VAL A 7 17.27 2.30 11.16
CA VAL A 7 16.25 1.52 11.88
C VAL A 7 15.05 1.32 10.95
N GLN A 8 14.58 0.07 10.85
CA GLN A 8 13.47 -0.27 9.96
C GLN A 8 12.18 0.35 10.48
N GLU A 9 11.63 1.29 9.72
CA GLU A 9 10.35 1.94 10.00
C GLU A 9 9.33 1.63 8.90
N TYR A 10 8.05 1.67 9.26
CA TYR A 10 6.96 1.56 8.29
C TYR A 10 6.44 2.94 7.95
N GLY A 11 6.56 3.32 6.67
CA GLY A 11 5.99 4.55 6.13
C GLY A 11 4.86 4.23 5.15
N ILE A 12 3.71 4.87 5.32
CA ILE A 12 2.61 4.82 4.35
C ILE A 12 2.48 6.20 3.70
N GLY A 13 2.64 6.24 2.38
CA GLY A 13 2.40 7.43 1.57
C GLY A 13 1.13 7.26 0.74
N ILE A 14 0.22 8.23 0.83
CA ILE A 14 -0.96 8.31 -0.04
C ILE A 14 -0.76 9.50 -0.98
N PHE A 15 -0.61 9.20 -2.27
CA PHE A 15 -0.41 10.20 -3.31
C PHE A 15 -1.65 10.28 -4.19
N TYR A 16 -2.18 11.48 -4.36
CA TYR A 16 -3.34 11.75 -5.21
C TYR A 16 -3.19 13.10 -5.90
N SER A 17 -3.84 13.25 -7.05
CA SER A 17 -3.98 14.53 -7.74
C SER A 17 -5.43 14.98 -7.64
N ALA A 18 -5.64 16.25 -7.25
CA ALA A 18 -6.96 16.84 -7.13
C ALA A 18 -6.90 18.33 -7.53
N ALA A 19 -8.02 18.88 -8.01
CA ALA A 19 -8.13 20.32 -8.18
C ALA A 19 -7.89 21.03 -6.84
N PRO A 20 -7.25 22.22 -6.80
CA PRO A 20 -6.93 22.91 -5.55
C PRO A 20 -8.13 23.12 -4.61
N THR A 21 -9.31 23.34 -5.18
CA THR A 21 -10.58 23.48 -4.46
C THR A 21 -11.06 22.20 -3.80
N ASN A 22 -10.70 21.04 -4.35
CA ASN A 22 -11.16 19.73 -3.89
C ASN A 22 -10.23 19.07 -2.88
N VAL A 23 -9.03 19.64 -2.64
CA VAL A 23 -8.04 19.07 -1.71
C VAL A 23 -8.62 18.78 -0.32
N PRO A 24 -9.37 19.70 0.32
CA PRO A 24 -9.96 19.42 1.64
C PRO A 24 -10.98 18.28 1.61
N ILE A 25 -11.76 18.19 0.53
CA ILE A 25 -12.80 17.17 0.34
C ILE A 25 -12.14 15.79 0.19
N VAL A 26 -11.15 15.69 -0.70
CA VAL A 26 -10.43 14.43 -0.96
C VAL A 26 -9.70 13.95 0.30
N LYS A 27 -9.05 14.87 1.03
CA LYS A 27 -8.43 14.57 2.32
C LYS A 27 -9.46 13.99 3.31
N GLY A 28 -10.62 14.65 3.46
CA GLY A 28 -11.67 14.19 4.36
C GLY A 28 -12.17 12.79 3.99
N LYS A 29 -12.37 12.52 2.70
CA LYS A 29 -12.78 11.21 2.20
C LYS A 29 -11.74 10.12 2.44
N ILE A 30 -10.45 10.41 2.27
CA ILE A 30 -9.37 9.45 2.57
C ILE A 30 -9.40 9.07 4.06
N LEU A 31 -9.51 10.06 4.95
CA LEU A 31 -9.58 9.82 6.40
C LEU A 31 -10.84 9.04 6.79
N GLU A 32 -11.98 9.34 6.16
CA GLU A 32 -13.22 8.59 6.33
C GLU A 32 -13.02 7.11 5.95
N ILE A 33 -12.42 6.84 4.79
CA ILE A 33 -12.16 5.47 4.31
C ILE A 33 -11.21 4.73 5.27
N ILE A 34 -10.12 5.37 5.70
CA ILE A 34 -9.19 4.76 6.65
C ILE A 34 -9.91 4.38 7.95
N LYS A 35 -10.72 5.28 8.51
CA LYS A 35 -11.50 5.00 9.72
C LYS A 35 -12.48 3.85 9.52
N LYS A 36 -13.21 3.83 8.39
CA LYS A 36 -14.10 2.71 8.05
C LYS A 36 -13.34 1.38 8.00
N LEU A 37 -12.18 1.35 7.35
CA LEU A 37 -11.34 0.14 7.29
C LEU A 37 -10.74 -0.27 8.64
N GLN A 38 -10.72 0.63 9.64
CA GLN A 38 -10.32 0.33 11.01
C GLN A 38 -11.49 -0.18 11.87
N THR A 39 -12.72 0.30 11.63
CA THR A 39 -13.86 0.03 12.53
C THR A 39 -14.89 -0.93 11.96
N GLU A 40 -15.15 -0.85 10.66
CA GLU A 40 -16.17 -1.65 9.97
C GLU A 40 -15.58 -2.99 9.52
N GLU A 41 -16.44 -4.00 9.40
CA GLU A 41 -16.05 -5.29 8.85
C GLU A 41 -15.88 -5.19 7.33
N ILE A 42 -14.76 -5.67 6.82
CA ILE A 42 -14.53 -5.80 5.38
C ILE A 42 -15.45 -6.89 4.85
N THR A 43 -16.21 -6.61 3.78
CA THR A 43 -17.10 -7.61 3.18
C THR A 43 -16.33 -8.73 2.50
N ASP A 44 -16.92 -9.93 2.40
CA ASP A 44 -16.31 -11.05 1.66
C ASP A 44 -16.13 -10.71 0.18
N ASP A 45 -17.10 -9.98 -0.41
CA ASP A 45 -17.06 -9.54 -1.79
C ASP A 45 -15.88 -8.59 -2.06
N ASP A 46 -15.66 -7.59 -1.19
CA ASP A 46 -14.53 -6.67 -1.32
C ASP A 46 -13.18 -7.37 -1.18
N LEU A 47 -13.08 -8.31 -0.22
CA LEU A 47 -11.87 -9.11 -0.04
C LEU A 47 -11.60 -9.96 -1.29
N GLN A 48 -12.60 -10.68 -1.78
CA GLN A 48 -12.46 -11.54 -2.96
C GLN A 48 -12.08 -10.74 -4.20
N LYS A 49 -12.76 -9.61 -4.46
CA LYS A 49 -12.43 -8.71 -5.57
C LYS A 49 -11.01 -8.17 -5.48
N THR A 50 -10.56 -7.82 -4.28
CA THR A 50 -9.20 -7.31 -4.05
C THR A 50 -8.15 -8.39 -4.31
N ILE A 51 -8.37 -9.62 -3.83
CA ILE A 51 -7.48 -10.76 -4.08
C ILE A 51 -7.39 -11.07 -5.57
N GLU A 52 -8.53 -11.16 -6.27
CA GLU A 52 -8.59 -11.43 -7.71
C GLU A 52 -7.87 -10.34 -8.51
N LYS A 53 -8.06 -9.07 -8.15
CA LYS A 53 -7.36 -7.95 -8.80
C LYS A 53 -5.85 -8.02 -8.57
N ALA A 54 -5.41 -8.35 -7.35
CA ALA A 54 -4.00 -8.49 -7.02
C ALA A 54 -3.35 -9.64 -7.81
N LYS A 55 -4.05 -10.78 -7.91
CA LYS A 55 -3.62 -11.94 -8.68
C LYS A 55 -3.42 -11.61 -10.16
N ARG A 56 -4.45 -11.04 -10.82
CA ARG A 56 -4.37 -10.66 -12.23
C ARG A 56 -3.25 -9.65 -12.50
N LYS A 57 -3.04 -8.70 -11.57
CA LYS A 57 -1.93 -7.74 -11.67
C LYS A 57 -0.57 -8.45 -11.60
N HIS A 58 -0.42 -9.42 -10.69
CA HIS A 58 0.81 -10.19 -10.57
C HIS A 58 1.07 -11.03 -11.83
N GLU A 59 0.08 -11.76 -12.36
CA GLU A 59 0.18 -12.52 -13.60
C GLU A 59 0.65 -11.65 -14.79
N ALA A 60 0.12 -10.44 -14.91
CA ALA A 60 0.53 -9.48 -15.94
C ALA A 60 1.96 -8.96 -15.71
N ASN A 61 2.38 -8.79 -14.46
CA ASN A 61 3.71 -8.30 -14.10
C ASN A 61 4.80 -9.36 -14.32
N MET A 62 4.50 -10.63 -14.10
CA MET A 62 5.42 -11.77 -14.32
C MET A 62 5.89 -11.89 -15.78
N ARG A 63 5.20 -11.24 -16.72
CA ARG A 63 5.59 -11.19 -18.14
C ARG A 63 6.54 -10.04 -18.48
N LYS A 64 6.87 -9.17 -17.52
CA LYS A 64 7.63 -7.93 -17.74
C LYS A 64 9.04 -8.04 -17.16
N ASN A 65 10.06 -7.77 -17.98
CA ASN A 65 11.45 -7.75 -17.50
C ASN A 65 11.69 -6.71 -16.40
N SER A 66 11.01 -5.56 -16.48
CA SER A 66 11.11 -4.52 -15.45
C SER A 66 10.64 -5.01 -14.08
N TYR A 67 9.60 -5.85 -14.04
CA TYR A 67 9.13 -6.45 -12.79
C TYR A 67 10.21 -7.34 -12.18
N TRP A 68 10.77 -8.25 -12.99
CA TRP A 68 11.82 -9.17 -12.54
C TRP A 68 13.07 -8.43 -12.04
N LEU A 69 13.51 -7.40 -12.76
CA LEU A 69 14.62 -6.57 -12.33
C LEU A 69 14.34 -5.96 -10.94
N SER A 70 13.16 -5.38 -10.73
CA SER A 70 12.77 -4.85 -9.42
C SER A 70 12.71 -5.92 -8.32
N GLN A 71 12.20 -7.12 -8.63
CA GLN A 71 12.16 -8.22 -7.65
C GLN A 71 13.56 -8.70 -7.27
N LEU A 72 14.46 -8.89 -8.23
CA LEU A 72 15.83 -9.36 -7.96
C LEU A 72 16.63 -8.36 -7.12
N VAL A 73 16.49 -7.07 -7.42
CA VAL A 73 17.10 -6.00 -6.60
C VAL A 73 16.56 -6.06 -5.17
N TRP A 74 15.25 -6.16 -4.99
CA TRP A 74 14.62 -6.22 -3.66
C TRP A 74 15.03 -7.48 -2.89
N LEU A 75 15.03 -8.65 -3.52
CA LEU A 75 15.45 -9.92 -2.91
C LEU A 75 16.88 -9.85 -2.40
N ASN A 76 17.79 -9.26 -3.19
CA ASN A 76 19.18 -9.07 -2.79
C ASN A 76 19.32 -8.05 -1.64
N GLN A 77 18.60 -6.92 -1.69
CA GLN A 77 18.65 -5.89 -0.65
C GLN A 77 18.11 -6.39 0.70
N MET A 78 16.99 -7.11 0.66
CA MET A 78 16.30 -7.60 1.86
C MET A 78 16.81 -8.97 2.33
N GLN A 79 17.74 -9.59 1.59
CA GLN A 79 18.18 -10.97 1.81
C GLN A 79 16.98 -11.93 1.90
N ALA A 80 15.97 -11.66 1.07
CA ALA A 80 14.71 -12.39 1.07
C ALA A 80 14.79 -13.62 0.16
N LYS A 81 13.94 -14.61 0.42
CA LYS A 81 13.95 -15.86 -0.35
C LYS A 81 13.25 -15.69 -1.70
N PRO A 82 13.70 -16.37 -2.78
CA PRO A 82 13.11 -16.23 -4.12
C PRO A 82 11.61 -16.53 -4.19
N GLU A 83 11.10 -17.37 -3.29
CA GLU A 83 9.69 -17.78 -3.23
C GLU A 83 8.75 -16.58 -2.98
N PHE A 84 9.26 -15.47 -2.41
CA PHE A 84 8.46 -14.24 -2.28
C PHE A 84 8.03 -13.67 -3.65
N ALA A 85 8.80 -13.92 -4.71
CA ALA A 85 8.46 -13.47 -6.06
C ALA A 85 7.65 -14.51 -6.84
N THR A 86 7.82 -15.81 -6.59
CA THR A 86 7.16 -16.88 -7.36
C THR A 86 5.87 -17.40 -6.74
N ASP A 87 5.75 -17.34 -5.41
CA ASP A 87 4.64 -17.95 -4.66
C ASP A 87 3.60 -16.90 -4.22
N PHE A 88 3.45 -15.82 -4.98
CA PHE A 88 2.57 -14.70 -4.63
C PHE A 88 1.14 -15.14 -4.28
N ASP A 89 0.60 -16.11 -5.02
CA ASP A 89 -0.72 -16.70 -4.79
C ASP A 89 -0.86 -17.34 -3.41
N LYS A 90 0.21 -17.94 -2.87
CA LYS A 90 0.22 -18.52 -1.53
C LYS A 90 0.05 -17.44 -0.48
N TYR A 91 0.75 -16.32 -0.63
CA TYR A 91 0.64 -15.19 0.28
C TYR A 91 -0.71 -14.49 0.19
N LEU A 92 -1.29 -14.38 -1.01
CA LEU A 92 -2.65 -13.84 -1.19
C LEU A 92 -3.70 -14.67 -0.45
N LYS A 93 -3.59 -16.01 -0.46
CA LYS A 93 -4.51 -16.90 0.25
C LYS A 93 -4.42 -16.79 1.78
N MET A 94 -3.32 -16.26 2.31
CA MET A 94 -3.16 -16.04 3.75
C MET A 94 -3.85 -14.76 4.23
N LEU A 95 -4.22 -13.85 3.30
CA LEU A 95 -4.96 -12.64 3.64
C LEU A 95 -6.36 -12.99 4.14
N ASN A 96 -6.72 -12.41 5.28
CA ASN A 96 -8.07 -12.50 5.82
C ASN A 96 -8.50 -11.13 6.36
N LYS A 97 -9.82 -10.93 6.48
CA LYS A 97 -10.44 -9.68 6.93
C LYS A 97 -9.81 -9.13 8.21
N LYS A 98 -9.61 -10.00 9.20
CA LYS A 98 -9.02 -9.63 10.50
C LYS A 98 -7.60 -9.10 10.36
N SER A 99 -6.74 -9.82 9.65
CA SER A 99 -5.34 -9.41 9.43
C SER A 99 -5.23 -8.06 8.69
N ILE A 100 -6.14 -7.79 7.75
CA ILE A 100 -6.18 -6.52 7.02
C ILE A 100 -6.63 -5.40 7.97
N GLN A 101 -7.71 -5.62 8.71
CA GLN A 101 -8.21 -4.63 9.68
C GLN A 101 -7.15 -4.31 10.76
N GLU A 102 -6.45 -5.32 11.27
CA GLU A 102 -5.33 -5.16 12.21
C GLU A 102 -4.18 -4.35 11.60
N ALA A 103 -3.86 -4.57 10.31
CA ALA A 103 -2.86 -3.78 9.61
C ALA A 103 -3.29 -2.29 9.49
N PHE A 104 -4.57 -2.02 9.20
CA PHE A 104 -5.09 -0.65 9.18
C PHE A 104 -5.04 0.01 10.56
N LYS A 105 -5.35 -0.72 11.64
CA LYS A 105 -5.23 -0.20 13.02
C LYS A 105 -3.77 0.07 13.40
N LYS A 106 -2.84 -0.80 12.98
CA LYS A 106 -1.43 -0.73 13.38
C LYS A 106 -0.65 0.34 12.62
N TYR A 107 -0.84 0.45 11.30
CA TYR A 107 0.03 1.25 10.45
C TYR A 107 -0.60 2.57 10.00
N TYR A 108 -1.93 2.67 9.89
CA TYR A 108 -2.60 3.90 9.44
C TYR A 108 -2.99 4.79 10.63
N ASN A 109 -2.01 5.47 11.23
CA ASN A 109 -2.28 6.44 12.29
C ASN A 109 -2.86 7.75 11.71
N THR A 110 -4.13 8.04 11.99
CA THR A 110 -4.79 9.28 11.53
C THR A 110 -4.56 10.48 12.45
N GLU A 111 -3.92 10.29 13.60
CA GLU A 111 -3.58 11.35 14.56
C GLU A 111 -2.20 11.95 14.27
N SER A 112 -1.27 11.14 13.75
CA SER A 112 0.08 11.56 13.39
C SER A 112 0.37 11.26 11.92
N TYR A 113 0.16 12.25 11.05
CA TYR A 113 0.50 12.17 9.63
C TYR A 113 0.90 13.55 9.09
N VAL A 114 1.75 13.55 8.06
CA VAL A 114 2.13 14.75 7.32
C VAL A 114 1.25 14.85 6.07
N ASN A 115 0.65 16.01 5.86
CA ASN A 115 -0.13 16.31 4.67
C ASN A 115 0.54 17.41 3.86
N VAL A 116 1.04 17.06 2.68
CA VAL A 116 1.67 18.00 1.75
C VAL A 116 0.80 18.09 0.50
N TRP A 117 0.52 19.30 0.04
CA TRP A 117 -0.04 19.54 -1.29
C TRP A 117 0.81 20.55 -2.02
N LEU A 118 0.89 20.39 -3.35
CA LEU A 118 1.50 21.37 -4.23
C LEU A 118 0.37 22.18 -4.90
N LYS A 119 0.39 23.50 -4.72
CA LYS A 119 -0.54 24.42 -5.38
C LYS A 119 0.11 25.01 -6.63
N PRO A 120 -0.68 25.37 -7.66
CA PRO A 120 -0.19 26.20 -8.76
C PRO A 120 0.41 27.51 -8.23
N GLU A 121 1.36 28.09 -8.96
CA GLU A 121 1.85 29.44 -8.69
C GLU A 121 0.71 30.45 -8.87
N ASP A 122 0.60 31.41 -7.95
CA ASP A 122 -0.29 32.55 -8.15
C ASP A 122 0.22 33.37 -9.34
N LYS A 123 -0.65 33.69 -10.29
CA LYS A 123 -0.27 34.56 -11.42
C LYS A 123 0.19 35.91 -10.85
N LYS A 124 1.44 36.27 -11.12
CA LYS A 124 1.98 37.62 -10.87
C LYS A 124 1.18 38.68 -11.62
#